data_AF-A0A4Q2KS50-F1
#
_entry.id   AF-A0A4Q2KS50-F1
#
_cell.length_a   1.000
_cell.length_b   1.000
_cell.length_c   1.000
_cell.angle_alpha   90.00
_cell.angle_beta   90.00
_cell.angle_gamma   90.00
#
_symmetry.space_group_name_H-M   'P 1'
#
loop_
_entity.id
_entity.type
_entity.pdbx_description
1 polymer ?
#
loop_
_entity_poly.entity_id
_entity_poly.type
_entity_poly.pdbx_seq_one_letter_code
_entity_poly.pdbx_strand_id
1 'polypeptide(L)'
;MTIRAPRSKPLLAWEPFPFLVLLVLLLATTVVRPDATPWAFWPLVALTAAAAVLLIRSLVRSSRPANPDQWGDLTSLEGLTLVDAPHVDRKVRTVVPVADVERHQPSIELARLHGGTEQQAVLVPRASRWLSRRYRIGVQLVGGNRPRHAGFLGSSAEERWVELLDGFRARGEYVRVPALVTGASRPYGVELDLSGLPHLEDGTATG
;
A
#
# COMPACT_ATOMS: atom_id res chain seq x y z
N MET A 1 8.47 -25.62 -4.17
CA MET A 1 7.29 -25.13 -4.92
C MET A 1 7.04 -23.70 -4.47
N THR A 2 7.62 -22.71 -5.14
CA THR A 2 7.48 -21.29 -4.78
C THR A 2 6.07 -20.84 -5.15
N ILE A 3 5.20 -20.70 -4.15
CA ILE A 3 3.86 -20.17 -4.34
C ILE A 3 4.02 -18.67 -4.62
N ARG A 4 3.92 -18.29 -5.88
CA ARG A 4 3.96 -16.89 -6.30
C ARG A 4 2.84 -16.13 -5.60
N ALA A 5 3.19 -15.11 -4.84
CA ALA A 5 2.21 -14.29 -4.15
C ALA A 5 1.21 -13.63 -5.14
N PRO A 6 -0.06 -13.46 -4.75
CA PRO A 6 -1.07 -12.85 -5.61
C PRO A 6 -0.73 -11.38 -5.89
N ARG A 7 -0.77 -10.98 -7.16
CA ARG A 7 -0.45 -9.60 -7.61
C ARG A 7 -1.63 -8.63 -7.52
N SER A 8 -2.83 -9.13 -7.23
CA SER A 8 -4.03 -8.32 -7.12
C SER A 8 -4.93 -8.76 -5.97
N LYS A 9 -5.71 -7.81 -5.45
CA LYS A 9 -6.74 -8.04 -4.45
C LYS A 9 -7.83 -8.96 -5.04
N PRO A 10 -8.29 -9.97 -4.28
CA PRO A 10 -9.50 -10.71 -4.66
C PRO A 10 -10.68 -9.74 -4.73
N LEU A 11 -11.69 -10.05 -5.55
CA LEU A 11 -12.84 -9.16 -5.79
C LEU A 11 -13.55 -8.76 -4.48
N LEU A 12 -13.69 -9.70 -3.56
CA LEU A 12 -14.30 -9.46 -2.25
C LEU A 12 -13.47 -8.55 -1.34
N ALA A 13 -12.15 -8.43 -1.59
CA ALA A 13 -11.27 -7.51 -0.87
C ALA A 13 -11.03 -6.20 -1.65
N TRP A 14 -11.64 -6.03 -2.83
CA TRP A 14 -11.59 -4.78 -3.56
C TRP A 14 -12.57 -3.81 -2.91
N GLU A 15 -12.05 -2.74 -2.33
CA GLU A 15 -12.84 -1.85 -1.48
C GLU A 15 -14.12 -1.28 -2.12
N PRO A 16 -14.18 -0.97 -3.44
CA PRO A 16 -15.40 -0.48 -4.08
C PRO A 16 -16.52 -1.52 -4.17
N PHE A 17 -16.20 -2.82 -4.18
CA PHE A 17 -17.15 -3.89 -4.41
C PHE A 17 -18.36 -3.87 -3.45
N PRO A 18 -18.20 -3.81 -2.10
CA PRO A 18 -19.34 -3.75 -1.19
C PRO A 18 -20.23 -2.52 -1.40
N PHE A 19 -19.65 -1.37 -1.78
CA PHE A 19 -20.43 -0.17 -2.11
C PHE A 19 -21.25 -0.34 -3.39
N LEU A 20 -20.67 -0.98 -4.41
CA LEU A 20 -21.38 -1.28 -5.65
C LEU A 20 -22.54 -2.25 -5.41
N VAL A 21 -22.33 -3.29 -4.59
CA VAL A 21 -23.40 -4.23 -4.21
C VAL A 21 -24.54 -3.48 -3.50
N LEU A 22 -24.22 -2.64 -2.51
CA LEU A 22 -25.23 -1.87 -1.80
C LEU A 22 -25.97 -0.89 -2.72
N LEU A 23 -25.26 -0.22 -3.63
CA LEU A 23 -25.86 0.70 -4.61
C LEU A 23 -26.85 -0.04 -5.53
N VAL A 24 -26.46 -1.20 -6.06
CA VAL A 24 -27.34 -2.03 -6.90
C VAL A 24 -28.56 -2.50 -6.13
N LEU A 25 -28.39 -2.94 -4.89
CA LEU A 25 -29.51 -3.35 -4.03
C LEU A 25 -30.46 -2.17 -3.73
N LEU A 26 -29.92 -0.98 -3.46
CA LEU A 26 -30.71 0.23 -3.24
C LEU A 26 -31.49 0.63 -4.50
N LEU A 27 -30.86 0.57 -5.67
CA LEU A 27 -31.53 0.83 -6.94
C LEU A 27 -32.61 -0.22 -7.23
N ALA A 28 -32.37 -1.49 -6.92
CA ALA A 28 -33.40 -2.51 -7.04
C ALA A 28 -34.61 -2.21 -6.14
N THR A 29 -34.39 -1.70 -4.92
CA THR A 29 -35.49 -1.34 -4.00
C THR A 29 -36.35 -0.18 -4.50
N THR A 30 -35.84 0.71 -5.37
CA THR A 30 -36.67 1.79 -5.94
C THR A 30 -37.56 1.30 -7.09
N VAL A 31 -37.17 0.21 -7.76
CA VAL A 31 -37.94 -0.39 -8.87
C VAL A 31 -39.02 -1.34 -8.34
N VAL A 32 -38.71 -2.11 -7.30
CA VAL A 32 -39.67 -3.05 -6.69
C VAL A 32 -40.62 -2.26 -5.79
N ARG A 33 -41.80 -1.91 -6.30
CA ARG A 33 -42.82 -1.19 -5.52
C ARG A 33 -43.46 -2.10 -4.47
N PRO A 34 -43.71 -1.60 -3.25
CA PRO A 34 -44.35 -2.37 -2.18
C PRO A 34 -45.74 -2.88 -2.57
N ASP A 35 -46.45 -2.12 -3.39
CA ASP A 35 -47.85 -2.40 -3.78
C ASP A 35 -47.99 -3.45 -4.89
N ALA A 36 -46.91 -3.70 -5.66
CA ALA A 36 -46.97 -4.59 -6.82
C ALA A 36 -46.65 -6.05 -6.46
N THR A 37 -45.65 -6.26 -5.59
CA THR A 37 -45.12 -7.61 -5.31
C THR A 37 -44.54 -7.70 -3.89
N PRO A 38 -45.38 -7.78 -2.83
CA PRO A 38 -44.91 -7.76 -1.43
C PRO A 38 -43.91 -8.86 -1.10
N TRP A 39 -44.08 -10.04 -1.70
CA TRP A 39 -43.21 -11.20 -1.51
C TRP A 39 -41.81 -11.02 -2.11
N ALA A 40 -41.63 -10.12 -3.08
CA ALA A 40 -40.31 -9.77 -3.63
C ALA A 40 -39.69 -8.57 -2.91
N PHE A 41 -40.52 -7.63 -2.45
CA PHE A 41 -40.09 -6.43 -1.76
C PHE A 41 -39.42 -6.72 -0.41
N TRP A 42 -40.07 -7.49 0.47
CA TRP A 42 -39.54 -7.75 1.82
C TRP A 42 -38.19 -8.51 1.83
N PRO A 43 -37.99 -9.58 1.03
CA PRO A 43 -36.68 -10.21 0.91
C PRO A 43 -35.60 -9.26 0.38
N LEU A 44 -35.94 -8.40 -0.57
CA LEU A 44 -35.00 -7.42 -1.11
C LEU A 44 -34.59 -6.41 -0.04
N VAL A 45 -35.53 -5.87 0.73
CA VAL A 45 -35.24 -4.97 1.86
C VAL A 45 -34.37 -5.67 2.90
N ALA A 46 -34.69 -6.92 3.26
CA ALA A 46 -33.89 -7.70 4.20
C ALA A 46 -32.46 -7.92 3.69
N LEU A 47 -32.30 -8.21 2.40
CA LEU A 47 -31.00 -8.38 1.74
C LEU A 47 -30.19 -7.08 1.74
N THR A 48 -30.83 -5.95 1.42
CA THR A 48 -30.21 -4.61 1.47
C THR A 48 -29.75 -4.26 2.88
N ALA A 49 -30.60 -4.50 3.89
CA ALA A 49 -30.26 -4.27 5.29
C ALA A 49 -29.09 -5.17 5.73
N ALA A 50 -29.11 -6.46 5.37
CA ALA A 50 -28.01 -7.38 5.66
C ALA A 50 -26.70 -6.95 5.00
N ALA A 51 -26.74 -6.53 3.74
CA ALA A 51 -25.57 -6.00 3.03
C ALA A 51 -25.03 -4.73 3.69
N ALA A 52 -25.91 -3.82 4.12
CA ALA A 52 -25.51 -2.61 4.84
C ALA A 52 -24.83 -2.94 6.19
N VAL A 53 -25.38 -3.87 6.97
CA VAL A 53 -24.78 -4.32 8.24
C VAL A 53 -23.41 -4.95 8.02
N LEU A 54 -23.27 -5.81 7.00
CA LEU A 54 -21.97 -6.41 6.64
C LEU A 54 -20.94 -5.37 6.21
N LEU A 55 -21.37 -4.36 5.44
CA LEU A 55 -20.52 -3.24 5.03
C LEU A 55 -20.04 -2.46 6.26
N ILE A 56 -20.95 -2.06 7.15
CA ILE A 56 -20.60 -1.35 8.40
C ILE A 56 -19.61 -2.16 9.23
N ARG A 57 -19.86 -3.46 9.41
CA ARG A 57 -18.96 -4.35 10.14
C ARG A 57 -17.57 -4.43 9.48
N SER A 58 -17.51 -4.46 8.15
CA SER A 58 -16.25 -4.43 7.40
C SER A 58 -15.50 -3.13 7.65
N LEU A 59 -16.18 -1.97 7.57
CA LEU A 59 -15.59 -0.66 7.84
C LEU A 59 -15.05 -0.57 9.26
N VAL A 60 -15.82 -0.98 10.26
CA VAL A 60 -15.40 -0.98 11.68
C VAL A 60 -14.18 -1.88 11.88
N ARG A 61 -14.13 -3.04 11.20
CA ARG A 61 -12.96 -3.92 11.27
C ARG A 61 -11.73 -3.29 10.61
N SER A 62 -11.89 -2.60 9.48
CA SER A 62 -10.80 -1.87 8.82
C SER A 62 -10.34 -0.63 9.59
N SER A 63 -11.20 -0.04 10.43
CA SER A 63 -10.83 1.08 11.30
C SER A 63 -9.97 0.68 12.50
N ARG A 64 -9.74 -0.62 12.72
CA ARG A 64 -8.82 -1.07 13.76
C ARG A 64 -7.39 -0.64 13.38
N PRO A 65 -6.64 -0.04 14.31
CA PRO A 65 -5.27 0.38 14.03
C PRO A 65 -4.43 -0.84 13.64
N ALA A 66 -3.96 -0.84 12.40
CA ALA A 66 -2.99 -1.79 11.88
C ALA A 66 -1.81 -0.99 11.33
N ASN A 67 -0.60 -1.51 11.50
CA ASN A 67 0.62 -0.89 11.03
C ASN A 67 1.47 -1.98 10.33
N PRO A 68 1.62 -1.96 9.00
CA PRO A 68 0.98 -1.05 8.04
C PRO A 68 -0.56 -1.20 8.00
N ASP A 69 -1.25 -0.14 7.56
CA ASP A 69 -2.69 -0.21 7.33
C ASP A 69 -3.06 -1.07 6.10
N GLN A 70 -4.35 -1.14 5.78
CA GLN A 70 -4.85 -1.92 4.64
C GLN A 70 -4.37 -1.42 3.26
N TRP A 71 -3.86 -0.19 3.18
CA TRP A 71 -3.32 0.44 1.98
C TRP A 71 -1.79 0.37 1.91
N GLY A 72 -1.14 -0.11 2.97
CA GLY A 72 0.32 -0.15 3.09
C GLY A 72 0.91 1.16 3.62
N ASP A 73 0.09 1.97 4.29
CA ASP A 73 0.56 3.16 4.98
C ASP A 73 1.07 2.87 6.38
N LEU A 74 2.27 3.37 6.68
CA LEU A 74 2.90 3.25 7.98
C LEU A 74 2.49 4.44 8.85
N THR A 75 1.98 4.14 10.04
CA THR A 75 1.64 5.16 11.04
C THR A 75 2.79 5.39 12.02
N SER A 76 3.59 4.36 12.29
CA SER A 76 4.77 4.37 13.15
C SER A 76 5.81 3.37 12.64
N LEU A 77 7.05 3.48 13.12
CA LEU A 77 8.08 2.42 12.96
C LEU A 77 8.18 1.51 14.20
N GLU A 78 7.52 1.87 15.29
CA GLU A 78 7.54 1.09 16.53
C GLU A 78 6.93 -0.29 16.32
N GLY A 79 7.62 -1.32 16.81
CA GLY A 79 7.20 -2.71 16.69
C GLY A 79 7.38 -3.33 15.30
N LEU A 80 7.97 -2.61 14.34
CA LEU A 80 8.32 -3.16 13.03
C LEU A 80 9.78 -3.63 13.02
N THR A 81 10.02 -4.83 12.53
CA THR A 81 11.37 -5.33 12.29
C THR A 81 11.87 -4.74 10.98
N LEU A 82 12.83 -3.82 11.06
CA LEU A 82 13.44 -3.19 9.89
C LEU A 82 14.74 -3.91 9.53
N VAL A 83 14.89 -4.25 8.26
CA VAL A 83 16.10 -4.83 7.69
C VAL A 83 16.75 -3.79 6.80
N ASP A 84 17.96 -3.37 7.16
CA ASP A 84 18.70 -2.38 6.39
C ASP A 84 19.34 -3.02 5.16
N ALA A 85 19.03 -2.48 3.99
CA ALA A 85 19.77 -2.83 2.79
C ALA A 85 21.19 -2.25 2.92
N PRO A 86 22.25 -3.08 2.82
CA PRO A 86 23.62 -2.61 2.99
C PRO A 86 23.95 -1.54 1.95
N HIS A 87 24.62 -0.47 2.40
CA HIS A 87 25.12 0.55 1.50
C HIS A 87 26.24 -0.03 0.63
N VAL A 88 26.11 0.10 -0.69
CA VAL A 88 27.14 -0.35 -1.63
C VAL A 88 27.80 0.87 -2.24
N ASP A 89 29.06 1.13 -1.86
CA ASP A 89 29.88 2.14 -2.51
C ASP A 89 30.23 1.71 -3.94
N ARG A 90 29.34 2.02 -4.89
CA ARG A 90 29.59 1.90 -6.33
C ARG A 90 29.88 3.27 -6.92
N LYS A 91 30.80 3.32 -7.89
CA LYS A 91 31.03 4.51 -8.74
C LYS A 91 29.76 4.96 -9.50
N VAL A 92 28.78 4.06 -9.68
CA VAL A 92 27.47 4.35 -10.26
C VAL A 92 26.39 3.80 -9.32
N ARG A 93 25.68 4.68 -8.62
CA ARG A 93 24.52 4.32 -7.80
C ARG A 93 23.38 3.91 -8.73
N THR A 94 22.74 2.78 -8.45
CA THR A 94 21.51 2.38 -9.15
C THR A 94 20.34 3.11 -8.48
N VAL A 95 20.15 4.36 -8.89
CA VAL A 95 19.10 5.20 -8.37
C VAL A 95 17.81 4.92 -9.13
N VAL A 96 16.74 4.62 -8.39
CA VAL A 96 15.42 4.32 -8.96
C VAL A 96 14.44 5.42 -8.56
N PRO A 97 13.83 6.13 -9.53
CA PRO A 97 12.83 7.14 -9.20
C PRO A 97 11.56 6.49 -8.64
N VAL A 98 10.97 7.14 -7.64
CA VAL A 98 9.66 6.78 -7.11
C VAL A 98 8.57 7.26 -8.08
N ALA A 99 7.60 6.40 -8.34
CA ALA A 99 6.43 6.72 -9.15
C ALA A 99 5.35 7.41 -8.31
N ASP A 100 4.51 8.20 -8.98
CA ASP A 100 3.34 8.86 -8.41
C ASP A 100 3.63 9.93 -7.33
N VAL A 101 4.86 10.45 -7.30
CA VAL A 101 5.29 11.50 -6.35
C VAL A 101 4.44 12.77 -6.43
N GLU A 102 3.83 13.06 -7.58
CA GLU A 102 2.98 14.22 -7.80
C GLU A 102 1.73 14.23 -6.90
N ARG A 103 1.25 13.05 -6.52
CA ARG A 103 0.07 12.92 -5.63
C ARG A 103 0.42 13.04 -4.15
N HIS A 104 1.71 12.98 -3.82
CA HIS A 104 2.21 12.94 -2.46
C HIS A 104 3.10 14.14 -2.11
N GLN A 105 3.06 15.21 -2.90
CA GLN A 105 3.87 16.42 -2.71
C GLN A 105 3.80 16.99 -1.28
N PRO A 106 2.63 17.12 -0.62
CA PRO A 106 2.58 17.62 0.76
C PRO A 106 3.27 16.68 1.76
N SER A 107 3.16 15.36 1.57
CA SER A 107 3.82 14.37 2.42
C SER A 107 5.33 14.39 2.24
N ILE A 108 5.81 14.51 1.00
CA ILE A 108 7.24 14.60 0.65
C ILE A 108 7.84 15.90 1.21
N GLU A 109 7.13 17.01 1.10
CA GLU A 109 7.57 18.28 1.68
C GLU A 109 7.74 18.20 3.20
N LEU A 110 6.74 17.63 3.90
CA LEU A 110 6.83 17.45 5.36
C LEU A 110 7.98 16.52 5.73
N ALA A 111 8.16 15.42 5.00
CA ALA A 111 9.31 14.54 5.21
C ALA A 111 10.62 15.31 5.04
N ARG A 112 10.75 16.10 3.98
CA ARG A 112 11.95 16.92 3.70
C ARG A 112 12.22 17.96 4.78
N LEU A 113 11.19 18.66 5.25
CA LEU A 113 11.32 19.68 6.30
C LEU A 113 11.84 19.10 7.61
N HIS A 114 11.49 17.86 7.94
CA HIS A 114 11.91 17.22 9.20
C HIS A 114 13.15 16.33 9.07
N GLY A 115 13.37 15.72 7.91
CA GLY A 115 14.46 14.75 7.68
C GLY A 115 15.58 15.23 6.76
N GLY A 116 15.48 16.43 6.17
CA GLY A 116 16.45 16.91 5.17
C GLY A 116 16.23 16.31 3.78
N THR A 117 17.19 16.45 2.87
CA THR A 117 17.09 15.89 1.51
C THR A 117 17.52 14.44 1.44
N GLU A 118 18.53 14.04 2.23
CA GLU A 118 18.99 12.66 2.33
C GLU A 118 18.28 11.98 3.51
N GLN A 119 17.55 10.91 3.22
CA GLN A 119 16.73 10.20 4.19
C GLN A 119 16.82 8.69 3.96
N GLN A 120 16.12 7.94 4.80
CA GLN A 120 15.84 6.53 4.55
C GLN A 120 14.39 6.37 4.08
N ALA A 121 14.10 5.32 3.32
CA ALA A 121 12.76 4.93 2.95
C ALA A 121 12.51 3.48 3.34
N VAL A 122 11.33 3.18 3.86
CA VAL A 122 10.86 1.82 4.09
C VAL A 122 10.02 1.39 2.89
N LEU A 123 10.35 0.23 2.35
CA LEU A 123 9.62 -0.42 1.27
C LEU A 123 8.51 -1.27 1.89
N VAL A 124 7.25 -0.98 1.53
CA VAL A 124 6.06 -1.67 2.05
C VAL A 124 5.41 -2.48 0.93
N PRO A 125 5.63 -3.81 0.86
CA PRO A 125 5.01 -4.65 -0.16
C PRO A 125 3.50 -4.72 0.04
N ARG A 126 2.76 -5.07 -1.01
CA ARG A 126 1.29 -5.14 -1.01
C ARG A 126 0.59 -3.85 -0.57
N ALA A 127 1.25 -2.71 -0.77
CA ALA A 127 0.58 -1.42 -0.72
C ALA A 127 -0.35 -1.29 -1.94
N SER A 128 -1.36 -0.44 -1.84
CA SER A 128 -2.29 -0.22 -2.94
C SER A 128 -3.02 1.10 -2.80
N ARG A 129 -3.46 1.64 -3.93
CA ARG A 129 -4.44 2.73 -3.92
C ARG A 129 -5.81 2.15 -3.59
N TRP A 130 -6.66 2.94 -2.92
CA TRP A 130 -8.03 2.55 -2.60
C TRP A 130 -8.80 2.00 -3.83
N LEU A 131 -8.75 2.66 -4.99
CA LEU A 131 -9.47 2.19 -6.18
C LEU A 131 -8.74 1.07 -6.95
N SER A 132 -7.48 0.78 -6.63
CA SER A 132 -6.66 -0.18 -7.36
C SER A 132 -6.84 -1.59 -6.82
N ARG A 133 -7.09 -2.53 -7.73
CA ARG A 133 -6.96 -3.96 -7.41
C ARG A 133 -5.51 -4.42 -7.40
N ARG A 134 -4.60 -3.73 -8.08
CA ARG A 134 -3.19 -4.12 -8.19
C ARG A 134 -2.44 -3.78 -6.91
N TYR A 135 -1.75 -4.77 -6.36
CA TYR A 135 -0.74 -4.57 -5.32
C TYR A 135 0.52 -3.94 -5.92
N ARG A 136 1.15 -3.09 -5.13
CA ARG A 136 2.39 -2.38 -5.45
C ARG A 136 3.29 -2.38 -4.21
N ILE A 137 4.50 -1.85 -4.37
CA ILE A 137 5.40 -1.59 -3.25
C ILE A 137 5.31 -0.11 -2.92
N GLY A 138 4.77 0.22 -1.76
CA GLY A 138 4.70 1.58 -1.23
C GLY A 138 6.07 2.03 -0.74
N VAL A 139 6.35 3.32 -0.87
CA VAL A 139 7.60 3.95 -0.44
C VAL A 139 7.28 4.93 0.67
N GLN A 140 7.79 4.68 1.87
CA GLN A 140 7.56 5.49 3.06
C GLN A 140 8.85 6.19 3.48
N LEU A 141 8.94 7.50 3.33
CA LEU A 141 10.09 8.28 3.79
C LEU A 141 10.14 8.32 5.31
N VAL A 142 11.33 8.08 5.85
CA VAL A 142 11.66 8.12 7.28
C VAL A 142 12.50 9.36 7.53
N GLY A 143 11.84 10.50 7.50
CA GLY A 143 12.41 11.81 7.84
C GLY A 143 11.50 12.53 8.82
N GLY A 144 11.83 12.46 10.10
CA GLY A 144 11.07 13.08 11.19
C GLY A 144 10.30 12.09 12.05
N ASN A 145 9.25 12.60 12.72
CA ASN A 145 8.57 11.89 13.82
C ASN A 145 7.69 10.72 13.38
N ARG A 146 7.28 10.67 12.11
CA ARG A 146 6.47 9.57 11.57
C ARG A 146 6.78 9.32 10.10
N PRO A 147 6.68 8.07 9.62
CA PRO A 147 6.79 7.75 8.20
C PRO A 147 5.80 8.55 7.34
N ARG A 148 6.22 8.88 6.12
CA ARG A 148 5.41 9.64 5.16
C ARG A 148 5.38 8.94 3.81
N HIS A 149 4.18 8.67 3.30
CA HIS A 149 4.03 8.03 2.00
C HIS A 149 4.50 8.98 0.90
N ALA A 150 5.47 8.53 0.10
CA ALA A 150 6.05 9.28 -1.00
C ALA A 150 5.58 8.80 -2.37
N GLY A 151 4.96 7.62 -2.43
CA GLY A 151 4.45 7.03 -3.66
C GLY A 151 4.76 5.54 -3.73
N PHE A 152 4.99 5.05 -4.95
CA PHE A 152 5.20 3.64 -5.21
C PHE A 152 6.52 3.39 -5.93
N LEU A 153 7.06 2.19 -5.76
CA LEU A 153 8.17 1.75 -6.58
C LEU A 153 7.76 1.70 -8.08
N GLY A 154 8.67 2.11 -8.96
CA GLY A 154 8.45 2.04 -10.41
C GLY A 154 8.22 0.60 -10.88
N SER A 155 7.43 0.39 -11.94
CA SER A 155 6.98 -0.94 -12.38
C SER A 155 8.12 -1.93 -12.64
N SER A 156 9.21 -1.50 -13.28
CA SER A 156 10.36 -2.36 -13.57
C SER A 156 11.11 -2.79 -12.30
N ALA A 157 11.25 -1.89 -11.32
CA ALA A 157 11.87 -2.22 -10.05
C ALA A 157 10.92 -3.05 -9.15
N GLU A 158 9.61 -2.79 -9.21
CA GLU A 158 8.58 -3.60 -8.55
C GLU A 158 8.63 -5.04 -9.06
N GLU A 159 8.66 -5.25 -10.37
CA GLU A 159 8.71 -6.59 -10.96
C GLU A 159 9.96 -7.37 -10.55
N ARG A 160 11.08 -6.68 -10.37
CA ARG A 160 12.35 -7.27 -9.94
C ARG A 160 12.35 -7.69 -8.48
N TRP A 161 11.83 -6.83 -7.60
CA TRP A 161 12.03 -6.97 -6.15
C TRP A 161 10.81 -7.50 -5.40
N VAL A 162 9.65 -7.64 -6.05
CA VAL A 162 8.41 -8.03 -5.38
C VAL A 162 8.52 -9.36 -4.64
N GLU A 163 9.18 -10.37 -5.19
CA GLU A 163 9.26 -11.70 -4.58
C GLU A 163 10.12 -11.68 -3.31
N LEU A 164 11.30 -11.05 -3.38
CA LEU A 164 12.17 -10.84 -2.23
C LEU A 164 11.44 -10.10 -1.10
N LEU A 165 10.84 -8.95 -1.41
CA LEU A 165 10.22 -8.09 -0.42
C LEU A 165 8.94 -8.72 0.17
N ASP A 166 8.15 -9.44 -0.62
CA ASP A 166 7.02 -10.23 -0.10
C ASP A 166 7.50 -11.33 0.87
N GLY A 167 8.69 -11.89 0.63
CA GLY A 167 9.35 -12.83 1.54
C GLY A 167 9.67 -12.21 2.90
N PHE A 168 10.27 -11.02 2.92
CA PHE A 168 10.49 -10.25 4.16
C PHE A 168 9.16 -9.95 4.87
N ARG A 169 8.16 -9.46 4.13
CA ARG A 169 6.84 -9.17 4.68
C ARG A 169 6.19 -10.40 5.31
N ALA A 170 6.35 -11.59 4.72
CA ALA A 170 5.79 -12.82 5.26
C ALA A 170 6.37 -13.18 6.65
N ARG A 171 7.58 -12.70 6.96
CA ARG A 171 8.22 -12.83 8.28
C ARG A 171 7.94 -11.63 9.20
N GLY A 172 7.16 -10.64 8.77
CA GLY A 172 6.92 -9.40 9.51
C GLY A 172 8.07 -8.40 9.43
N GLU A 173 8.97 -8.58 8.46
CA GLU A 173 10.14 -7.72 8.24
C GLU A 173 9.88 -6.74 7.09
N TYR A 174 10.44 -5.55 7.19
CA TYR A 174 10.36 -4.52 6.15
C TYR A 174 11.74 -3.98 5.82
N VAL A 175 12.01 -3.79 4.54
CA VAL A 175 13.34 -3.37 4.08
C VAL A 175 13.44 -1.86 4.06
N ARG A 176 14.50 -1.33 4.65
CA ARG A 176 14.86 0.09 4.64
C ARG A 176 16.00 0.32 3.66
N VAL A 177 15.85 1.33 2.82
CA VAL A 177 16.81 1.70 1.76
C VAL A 177 17.11 3.19 1.81
N PRO A 178 18.31 3.64 1.41
CA PRO A 178 18.59 5.06 1.28
C PRO A 178 17.68 5.75 0.25
N ALA A 179 17.29 6.98 0.54
CA ALA A 179 16.42 7.80 -0.30
C ALA A 179 16.91 9.24 -0.37
N LEU A 180 16.76 9.85 -1.54
CA LEU A 180 17.07 11.25 -1.81
C LEU A 180 15.82 11.96 -2.28
N VAL A 181 15.43 13.03 -1.60
CA VAL A 181 14.39 13.96 -2.05
C VAL A 181 15.06 15.01 -2.95
N THR A 182 14.67 15.03 -4.22
CA THR A 182 15.21 15.94 -5.24
C THR A 182 14.29 17.15 -5.45
N GLY A 183 14.87 18.25 -5.94
CA GLY A 183 14.17 19.53 -6.13
C GLY A 183 14.32 20.48 -4.94
N ALA A 184 14.67 21.74 -5.22
CA ALA A 184 14.81 22.78 -4.20
C ALA A 184 13.47 23.29 -3.67
N SER A 185 12.45 23.26 -4.53
CA SER A 185 11.06 23.62 -4.28
C SER A 185 10.13 22.67 -5.05
N ARG A 186 8.82 22.73 -4.77
CA ARG A 186 7.83 21.90 -5.48
C ARG A 186 7.89 22.14 -7.01
N PRO A 187 7.75 21.09 -7.83
CA PRO A 187 7.51 19.69 -7.46
C PRO A 187 8.80 18.98 -7.00
N TYR A 188 8.70 18.22 -5.90
CA TYR A 188 9.76 17.36 -5.40
C TYR A 188 9.76 16.00 -6.10
N GLY A 189 10.95 15.48 -6.37
CA GLY A 189 11.17 14.08 -6.76
C GLY A 189 11.66 13.25 -5.58
N VAL A 190 11.57 11.93 -5.70
CA VAL A 190 12.16 10.99 -4.74
C VAL A 190 12.89 9.91 -5.49
N GLU A 191 14.11 9.64 -5.07
CA GLU A 191 15.06 8.72 -5.67
C GLU A 191 15.51 7.72 -4.61
N LEU A 192 15.50 6.42 -4.94
CA LEU A 192 15.86 5.34 -4.02
C LEU A 192 17.17 4.69 -4.46
N ASP A 193 18.05 4.40 -3.50
CA ASP A 193 19.21 3.55 -3.75
C ASP A 193 18.86 2.09 -3.43
N LEU A 194 18.67 1.28 -4.47
CA LEU A 194 18.32 -0.13 -4.33
C LEU A 194 19.53 -1.06 -4.49
N SER A 195 20.74 -0.51 -4.53
CA SER A 195 21.97 -1.27 -4.78
C SER A 195 22.26 -2.34 -3.72
N GLY A 196 21.73 -2.18 -2.50
CA GLY A 196 21.86 -3.12 -1.40
C GLY A 196 20.90 -4.31 -1.42
N LEU A 197 19.81 -4.26 -2.20
CA LEU A 197 18.81 -5.34 -2.24
C LEU A 197 19.34 -6.70 -2.72
N PRO A 198 20.19 -6.80 -3.75
CA PRO A 198 20.75 -8.09 -4.17
C PRO A 198 21.48 -8.83 -3.04
N HIS A 199 22.16 -8.12 -2.15
CA HIS A 199 22.90 -8.75 -1.03
C HIS A 199 21.96 -9.38 0.00
N LEU A 200 20.75 -8.82 0.15
CA LEU A 200 19.72 -9.41 1.00
C LEU A 200 19.17 -10.69 0.39
N GLU A 201 19.03 -10.74 -0.94
CA GLU A 201 18.58 -11.92 -1.69
C GLU A 201 19.54 -13.11 -1.48
N ASP A 202 20.85 -12.87 -1.66
CA ASP A 202 21.90 -13.87 -1.46
C ASP A 202 21.96 -14.39 -0.01
N GLY A 203 21.76 -13.50 0.97
CA GLY A 203 21.70 -13.86 2.38
C GLY A 203 20.53 -14.79 2.73
N THR A 204 19.36 -14.60 2.11
CA THR A 204 18.19 -15.49 2.27
C THR A 204 18.32 -16.84 1.57
N ALA A 205 19.12 -16.96 0.51
CA ALA A 205 19.30 -18.22 -0.21
C ALA A 205 20.21 -19.22 0.53
N THR A 206 20.92 -18.77 1.57
CA THR A 206 21.96 -19.54 2.27
C THR A 206 21.55 -19.98 3.69
N GLY A 207 20.32 -19.73 4.12
CA GLY A 207 19.77 -20.12 5.42
C GLY A 207 18.59 -21.06 5.29
#